data_AF-A0A8S3E8G9-F1
#
_entry.id   AF-A0A8S3E8G9-F1
#
_cell.length_a   1.000
_cell.length_b   1.000
_cell.length_c   1.000
_cell.angle_alpha   90.00
_cell.angle_beta   90.00
_cell.angle_gamma   90.00
#
_symmetry.space_group_name_H-M   'P 1'
#
loop_
_entity.id
_entity.type
_entity.pdbx_description
1 polymer ?
#
loop_
_entity_poly.entity_id
_entity_poly.type
_entity_poly.pdbx_seq_one_letter_code
_entity_poly.pdbx_strand_id
1 'polypeptide(L)'
;DPPAETVEEAYIMINSQEILRLIEDRLLLLHSNESFHSNIDNRHEQFQQYYVLFDNVKEMTQLWFETQNRWIFLRSALANLKVANDDQTYLKQIYIKFADIDETFRNFQKLAFQNPSVAGLAKVEMNRIHFQNWLDVFNELIVELDFYLNEQYRSKFGRFNFLSNEDLVNLISSGLDPRFYVPYVRQLFRGVYNIEFHLPEQTIGTTNNQTMNSAAIDVYGKLFIR
;
A
#
# COMPACT_ATOMS: atom_id res chain seq x y z
N ASP A 1 1.12 33.84 -4.91
CA ASP A 1 1.69 32.57 -4.42
C ASP A 1 0.67 31.47 -4.54
N PRO A 2 0.94 30.38 -5.29
CA PRO A 2 0.10 29.19 -5.19
C PRO A 2 0.33 28.58 -3.80
N PRO A 3 -0.70 27.98 -3.17
CA PRO A 3 -0.56 27.42 -1.85
C PRO A 3 0.43 26.26 -1.92
N ALA A 4 1.40 26.24 -1.00
CA ALA A 4 2.28 25.12 -0.80
C ALA A 4 1.42 23.86 -0.63
N GLU A 5 1.50 22.95 -1.59
CA GLU A 5 1.07 21.58 -1.39
C GLU A 5 1.76 21.11 -0.11
N THR A 6 1.00 20.95 0.96
CA THR A 6 1.47 20.36 2.20
C THR A 6 1.94 18.97 1.82
N VAL A 7 3.24 18.81 1.59
CA VAL A 7 3.89 17.51 1.42
C VAL A 7 3.47 16.72 2.65
N GLU A 8 2.61 15.72 2.45
CA GLU A 8 2.15 14.90 3.56
C GLU A 8 3.37 14.12 4.07
N GLU A 9 4.03 14.67 5.10
CA GLU A 9 5.21 14.10 5.72
C GLU A 9 4.82 12.80 6.44
N ALA A 10 4.84 11.70 5.70
CA ALA A 10 4.79 10.35 6.23
C ALA A 10 6.21 9.85 6.45
N TYR A 11 6.52 9.45 7.69
CA TYR A 11 7.81 8.87 8.03
C TYR A 11 7.68 7.35 7.95
N ILE A 12 8.29 6.77 6.92
CA ILE A 12 8.29 5.31 6.74
C ILE A 12 9.59 4.70 7.27
N MET A 13 9.48 3.54 7.89
CA MET A 13 10.64 2.71 8.20
C MET A 13 11.19 2.14 6.89
N ILE A 14 12.47 2.39 6.63
CA ILE A 14 13.23 1.86 5.49
C ILE A 14 14.21 0.81 6.04
N ASN A 15 14.58 -0.18 5.22
CA ASN A 15 15.55 -1.24 5.57
C ASN A 15 15.17 -2.08 6.80
N SER A 16 13.88 -2.39 6.98
CA SER A 16 13.39 -3.25 8.07
C SER A 16 14.12 -4.60 8.15
N GLN A 17 14.50 -5.18 7.00
CA GLN A 17 15.25 -6.43 6.93
C GLN A 17 16.63 -6.35 7.58
N GLU A 18 17.34 -5.23 7.40
CA GLU A 18 18.65 -5.02 8.02
C GLU A 18 18.52 -4.86 9.53
N ILE A 19 17.50 -4.11 9.98
CA ILE A 19 17.19 -3.93 11.40
C ILE A 19 16.89 -5.27 12.06
N LEU A 20 16.03 -6.09 11.44
CA LEU A 20 15.70 -7.42 11.95
C LEU A 20 16.92 -8.33 12.01
N ARG A 21 17.77 -8.33 10.98
CA ARG A 21 19.03 -9.10 10.96
C ARG A 21 19.96 -8.68 12.10
N LEU A 22 20.11 -7.38 12.35
CA LEU A 22 20.94 -6.86 13.44
C LEU A 22 20.39 -7.26 14.82
N ILE A 23 19.06 -7.32 14.98
CA ILE A 23 18.42 -7.80 16.22
C ILE A 23 18.68 -9.31 16.40
N GLU A 24 18.53 -10.10 15.34
CA GLU A 24 18.79 -11.55 15.37
C GLU A 24 20.26 -11.87 15.68
N ASP A 25 21.21 -11.15 15.08
CA ASP A 25 22.64 -11.28 15.35
C ASP A 25 22.92 -11.00 16.85
N ARG A 26 22.29 -9.96 17.43
CA ARG A 26 22.43 -9.63 18.87
C ARG A 26 21.81 -10.66 19.78
N LEU A 27 20.64 -11.20 19.43
CA LEU A 27 19.99 -12.28 20.17
C LEU A 27 20.85 -13.54 20.20
N LEU A 28 21.50 -13.88 19.07
CA LEU A 28 22.42 -15.02 18.99
C LEU A 28 23.65 -14.82 19.87
N LEU A 29 24.22 -13.61 19.88
CA LEU A 29 25.34 -13.28 20.76
C LEU A 29 24.95 -13.38 22.24
N LEU A 30 23.74 -12.98 22.62
CA LEU A 30 23.24 -13.12 24.00
C LEU A 30 23.12 -14.59 24.40
N HIS A 31 22.51 -15.43 23.56
CA HIS A 31 22.42 -16.88 23.77
C HIS A 31 23.79 -17.55 23.93
N SER A 32 24.75 -17.16 23.08
CA SER A 32 26.11 -17.67 23.15
C SER A 32 26.78 -17.28 24.47
N ASN A 33 26.70 -16.01 24.86
CA ASN A 33 27.31 -15.49 26.08
C ASN A 33 26.69 -16.06 27.37
N GLU A 34 25.39 -16.33 27.37
CA GLU A 34 24.71 -17.01 28.47
C GLU A 34 25.28 -18.41 28.72
N SER A 35 25.52 -19.16 27.65
CA SER A 35 26.10 -20.51 27.71
C SER A 35 27.52 -20.49 28.31
N PHE A 36 28.29 -19.43 28.09
CA PHE A 36 29.64 -19.27 28.65
C PHE A 36 29.66 -18.78 30.11
N HIS A 37 28.60 -18.12 30.58
CA HIS A 37 28.56 -17.44 31.88
C HIS A 37 27.55 -18.02 32.88
N SER A 38 27.10 -19.26 32.68
CA SER A 38 26.13 -20.02 33.51
C SER A 38 26.41 -20.06 35.03
N ASN A 39 27.55 -19.57 35.52
CA ASN A 39 27.99 -19.70 36.91
C ASN A 39 27.84 -18.44 37.77
N ILE A 40 27.15 -17.39 37.30
CA ILE A 40 26.91 -16.14 38.07
C ILE A 40 25.42 -15.77 38.02
N ASP A 41 24.67 -16.11 39.07
CA ASP A 41 23.21 -15.90 39.18
C ASP A 41 22.76 -14.47 38.81
N ASN A 42 23.48 -13.44 39.29
CA ASN A 42 23.14 -12.03 39.01
C ASN A 42 23.28 -11.64 37.53
N ARG A 43 24.05 -12.37 36.73
CA ARG A 43 24.19 -12.10 35.29
C ARG A 43 23.11 -12.81 34.48
N HIS A 44 22.68 -13.99 34.92
CA HIS A 44 21.62 -14.74 34.25
C HIS A 44 20.32 -13.94 34.21
N GLU A 45 19.91 -13.33 35.33
CA GLU A 45 18.71 -12.47 35.36
C GLU A 45 18.81 -11.28 34.40
N GLN A 46 19.98 -10.64 34.30
CA GLN A 46 20.20 -9.54 33.36
C GLN A 46 20.13 -10.00 31.90
N PHE A 47 20.73 -11.16 31.57
CA PHE A 47 20.64 -11.74 30.23
C PHE A 47 19.19 -12.05 29.84
N GLN A 48 18.40 -12.59 30.77
CA GLN A 48 16.97 -12.87 30.54
C GLN A 48 16.17 -11.59 30.30
N GLN A 49 16.43 -10.51 31.05
CA GLN A 49 15.78 -9.21 30.81
C GLN A 49 16.13 -8.64 29.43
N TYR A 50 17.40 -8.72 29.00
CA TYR A 50 17.80 -8.29 27.66
C TYR A 50 17.15 -9.15 26.58
N TYR A 51 17.07 -10.46 26.79
CA TYR A 51 16.44 -11.38 25.84
C TYR A 51 14.98 -11.00 25.58
N VAL A 52 14.20 -10.83 26.65
CA VAL A 52 12.79 -10.39 26.57
C VAL A 52 12.68 -9.04 25.87
N LEU A 53 13.58 -8.09 26.17
CA LEU A 53 13.57 -6.78 25.51
C LEU A 53 13.83 -6.88 24.00
N PHE A 54 14.86 -7.62 23.58
CA PHE A 54 15.23 -7.74 22.17
C PHE A 54 14.20 -8.54 21.37
N ASP A 55 13.63 -9.59 21.97
CA ASP A 55 12.53 -10.35 21.39
C ASP A 55 11.28 -9.45 21.21
N ASN A 56 10.97 -8.65 22.24
CA ASN A 56 9.90 -7.65 22.15
C ASN A 56 10.10 -6.64 21.02
N VAL A 57 11.31 -6.13 20.87
CA VAL A 57 11.67 -5.22 19.78
C VAL A 57 11.51 -5.89 18.42
N LYS A 58 11.96 -7.15 18.29
CA LYS A 58 11.89 -7.90 17.04
C LYS A 58 10.43 -8.01 16.58
N GLU A 59 9.56 -8.52 17.44
CA GLU A 59 8.15 -8.71 17.10
C GLU A 59 7.45 -7.37 16.81
N MET A 60 7.72 -6.32 17.59
CA MET A 60 7.19 -4.98 17.29
C MET A 60 7.66 -4.44 15.94
N THR A 61 8.93 -4.66 15.58
CA THR A 61 9.48 -4.21 14.29
C THR A 61 8.81 -4.94 13.13
N GLN A 62 8.55 -6.24 13.28
CA GLN A 62 7.82 -7.03 12.28
C GLN A 62 6.38 -6.55 12.12
N LEU A 63 5.69 -6.35 13.24
CA LEU A 63 4.31 -5.90 13.24
C LEU A 63 4.18 -4.49 12.64
N TRP A 64 5.05 -3.55 13.02
CA TRP A 64 5.09 -2.23 12.40
C TRP A 64 5.32 -2.34 10.89
N PHE A 65 6.28 -3.15 10.44
CA PHE A 65 6.52 -3.32 9.01
C PHE A 65 5.29 -3.84 8.27
N GLU A 66 4.57 -4.82 8.83
CA GLU A 66 3.33 -5.32 8.24
C GLU A 66 2.24 -4.23 8.19
N THR A 67 1.97 -3.56 9.32
CA THR A 67 1.02 -2.45 9.42
C THR A 67 1.34 -1.36 8.39
N GLN A 68 2.61 -0.99 8.25
CA GLN A 68 3.06 0.02 7.30
C GLN A 68 2.81 -0.41 5.85
N ASN A 69 3.04 -1.67 5.50
CA ASN A 69 2.77 -2.16 4.14
C ASN A 69 1.27 -2.10 3.80
N ARG A 70 0.40 -2.52 4.73
CA ARG A 70 -1.07 -2.42 4.55
C ARG A 70 -1.51 -0.96 4.41
N TRP A 71 -0.96 -0.08 5.23
CA TRP A 71 -1.23 1.35 5.19
C TRP A 71 -0.81 1.99 3.86
N ILE A 72 0.40 1.69 3.35
CA ILE A 72 0.88 2.19 2.05
C ILE A 72 -0.04 1.72 0.92
N PHE A 73 -0.39 0.42 0.91
CA PHE A 73 -1.31 -0.14 -0.07
C PHE A 73 -2.65 0.62 -0.07
N LEU A 74 -3.31 0.73 1.09
CA LEU A 74 -4.59 1.44 1.21
C LEU A 74 -4.48 2.90 0.79
N ARG A 75 -3.42 3.60 1.20
CA ARG A 75 -3.18 5.00 0.83
C ARG A 75 -3.05 5.16 -0.68
N SER A 76 -2.27 4.30 -1.35
CA SER A 76 -2.15 4.32 -2.81
C SER A 76 -3.47 3.97 -3.49
N ALA A 77 -4.18 2.95 -3.00
CA ALA A 77 -5.39 2.46 -3.63
C ALA A 77 -6.53 3.49 -3.52
N LEU A 78 -6.68 4.10 -2.35
CA LEU A 78 -7.62 5.17 -2.11
C LEU A 78 -7.25 6.41 -2.93
N ALA A 79 -6.01 6.90 -2.90
CA ALA A 79 -5.61 8.03 -3.74
C ALA A 79 -5.96 7.84 -5.22
N ASN A 80 -5.73 6.63 -5.73
CA ASN A 80 -6.04 6.22 -7.10
C ASN A 80 -7.55 6.17 -7.40
N LEU A 81 -8.37 5.69 -6.45
CA LEU A 81 -9.82 5.63 -6.59
C LEU A 81 -10.52 6.99 -6.44
N LYS A 82 -9.93 7.93 -5.69
CA LYS A 82 -10.47 9.29 -5.50
C LYS A 82 -10.59 10.02 -6.83
N VAL A 83 -9.57 9.86 -7.68
CA VAL A 83 -9.51 10.49 -9.01
C VAL A 83 -10.59 9.92 -9.94
N ALA A 84 -10.97 8.65 -9.74
CA ALA A 84 -11.89 7.95 -10.63
C ALA A 84 -13.38 8.12 -10.28
N ASN A 85 -13.74 8.36 -9.01
CA ASN A 85 -15.13 8.43 -8.56
C ASN A 85 -15.36 9.45 -7.44
N ASP A 86 -16.01 10.58 -7.77
CA ASP A 86 -16.27 11.65 -6.79
C ASP A 86 -17.58 11.44 -5.98
N ASP A 87 -18.50 10.60 -6.47
CA ASP A 87 -19.89 10.58 -5.99
C ASP A 87 -20.35 9.29 -5.27
N GLN A 88 -19.48 8.29 -5.09
CA GLN A 88 -19.90 7.01 -4.50
C GLN A 88 -19.92 7.06 -2.96
N THR A 89 -21.12 6.97 -2.37
CA THR A 89 -21.34 7.02 -0.92
C THR A 89 -20.57 5.95 -0.13
N TYR A 90 -20.42 4.75 -0.68
CA TYR A 90 -19.70 3.65 -0.02
C TYR A 90 -18.19 3.94 0.09
N LEU A 91 -17.58 4.42 -0.98
CA LEU A 91 -16.17 4.77 -0.99
C LEU A 91 -15.87 5.94 -0.03
N LYS A 92 -16.79 6.91 0.09
CA LYS A 92 -16.69 8.01 1.08
C LYS A 92 -16.62 7.49 2.52
N GLN A 93 -17.36 6.44 2.87
CA GLN A 93 -17.31 5.84 4.20
C GLN A 93 -15.93 5.20 4.48
N ILE A 94 -15.36 4.50 3.51
CA ILE A 94 -14.01 3.92 3.61
C ILE A 94 -12.96 5.03 3.80
N TYR A 95 -13.06 6.15 3.07
CA TYR A 95 -12.16 7.29 3.24
C TYR A 95 -12.21 7.89 4.65
N ILE A 96 -13.41 8.07 5.21
CA ILE A 96 -13.57 8.66 6.54
C ILE A 96 -12.90 7.75 7.58
N LYS A 97 -13.21 6.45 7.56
CA LYS A 97 -12.58 5.46 8.46
C LYS A 97 -11.06 5.43 8.31
N PHE A 98 -10.56 5.48 7.07
CA PHE A 98 -9.13 5.49 6.79
C PHE A 98 -8.45 6.76 7.32
N ALA A 99 -9.07 7.94 7.12
CA ALA A 99 -8.50 9.23 7.52
C ALA A 99 -8.26 9.32 9.04
N ASP A 100 -9.22 8.83 9.84
CA ASP A 100 -9.12 8.83 11.30
C ASP A 100 -7.90 8.02 11.77
N ILE A 101 -7.67 6.85 11.16
CA ILE A 101 -6.60 5.94 11.55
C ILE A 101 -5.26 6.39 10.96
N ASP A 102 -5.25 6.89 9.73
CA ASP A 102 -4.10 7.47 9.05
C ASP A 102 -3.48 8.62 9.88
N GLU A 103 -4.30 9.46 10.51
CA GLU A 103 -3.80 10.49 11.42
C GLU A 103 -3.08 9.89 12.63
N THR A 104 -3.70 8.90 13.30
CA THR A 104 -3.09 8.28 14.49
C THR A 104 -1.78 7.56 14.17
N PHE A 105 -1.72 6.86 13.03
CA PHE A 105 -0.53 6.15 12.59
C PHE A 105 0.59 7.11 12.18
N ARG A 106 0.29 8.18 11.46
CA ARG A 106 1.28 9.22 11.10
C ARG A 106 1.82 9.95 12.33
N ASN A 107 0.98 10.22 13.33
CA ASN A 107 1.42 10.80 14.59
C ASN A 107 2.40 9.87 15.33
N PHE A 108 2.13 8.56 15.35
CA PHE A 108 3.08 7.58 15.85
C PHE A 108 4.40 7.59 15.08
N GLN A 109 4.35 7.58 13.74
CA GLN A 109 5.55 7.62 12.89
C GLN A 109 6.43 8.85 13.18
N LYS A 110 5.81 10.02 13.40
CA LYS A 110 6.51 11.25 13.80
C LYS A 110 7.18 11.11 15.17
N LEU A 111 6.48 10.56 16.15
CA LEU A 111 7.04 10.31 17.49
C LEU A 111 8.22 9.34 17.44
N ALA A 112 8.11 8.29 16.62
CA ALA A 112 9.17 7.31 16.43
C ALA A 112 10.39 7.91 15.72
N PHE A 113 10.19 8.82 14.76
CA PHE A 113 11.28 9.56 14.13
C PHE A 113 12.00 10.49 15.13
N GLN A 114 11.27 11.18 16.00
CA GLN A 114 11.84 12.05 17.04
C GLN A 114 12.60 11.28 18.13
N ASN A 115 12.20 10.03 18.39
CA ASN A 115 12.81 9.17 19.41
C ASN A 115 13.33 7.86 18.79
N PRO A 116 14.47 7.87 18.10
CA PRO A 116 14.99 6.69 17.38
C PRO A 116 15.54 5.60 18.31
N SER A 117 15.55 5.84 19.64
CA SER A 117 16.03 4.84 20.59
C SER A 117 15.05 3.69 20.70
N VAL A 118 15.46 2.53 20.17
CA VAL A 118 14.75 1.25 20.24
C VAL A 118 14.34 0.90 21.68
N ALA A 119 15.19 1.19 22.67
CA ALA A 119 14.88 0.95 24.09
C ALA A 119 13.83 1.93 24.64
N GLY A 120 13.73 3.14 24.07
CA GLY A 120 12.67 4.10 24.38
C GLY A 120 11.34 3.69 23.76
N LEU A 121 11.37 3.16 22.54
CA LEU A 121 10.18 2.65 21.83
C LEU A 121 9.67 1.32 22.42
N ALA A 122 10.57 0.49 22.97
CA ALA A 122 10.24 -0.80 23.59
C ALA A 122 9.72 -0.70 25.02
N LYS A 123 10.11 0.33 25.78
CA LYS A 123 9.55 0.58 27.12
C LYS A 123 8.08 1.02 27.08
N VAL A 124 7.59 1.44 25.92
CA VAL A 124 6.17 1.69 25.71
C VAL A 124 5.52 0.35 25.39
N GLU A 125 5.23 -0.42 26.45
CA GLU A 125 4.42 -1.65 26.42
C GLU A 125 3.04 -1.43 25.76
N MET A 126 2.64 -0.17 25.61
CA MET A 126 1.51 0.30 24.82
C MET A 126 1.65 0.06 23.29
N ASN A 127 2.82 -0.20 22.72
CA ASN A 127 2.96 -0.20 21.25
C ASN A 127 2.40 -1.45 20.54
N ARG A 128 2.51 -2.65 21.12
CA ARG A 128 2.07 -3.89 20.43
C ARG A 128 0.57 -3.95 20.18
N ILE A 129 -0.23 -3.68 21.21
CA ILE A 129 -1.70 -3.67 21.10
C ILE A 129 -2.15 -2.62 20.08
N HIS A 130 -1.51 -1.45 20.08
CA HIS A 130 -1.83 -0.40 19.13
C HIS A 130 -1.50 -0.80 17.69
N PHE A 131 -0.33 -1.40 17.45
CA PHE A 131 0.02 -1.91 16.12
C PHE A 131 -0.92 -3.03 15.66
N GLN A 132 -1.31 -3.94 16.55
CA GLN A 132 -2.25 -5.00 16.21
C GLN A 132 -3.62 -4.41 15.87
N ASN A 133 -4.12 -3.46 16.66
CA ASN A 133 -5.37 -2.77 16.38
C ASN A 133 -5.33 -2.04 15.03
N TRP A 134 -4.24 -1.32 14.72
CA TRP A 134 -4.09 -0.69 13.42
C TRP A 134 -4.05 -1.71 12.28
N LEU A 135 -3.31 -2.81 12.46
CA LEU A 135 -3.23 -3.88 11.47
C LEU A 135 -4.62 -4.49 11.21
N ASP A 136 -5.38 -4.78 12.26
CA ASP A 136 -6.72 -5.36 12.16
C ASP A 136 -7.67 -4.42 11.40
N VAL A 137 -7.66 -3.13 11.72
CA VAL A 137 -8.53 -2.18 10.99
C VAL A 137 -8.06 -1.97 9.55
N PHE A 138 -6.75 -1.92 9.28
CA PHE A 138 -6.28 -1.86 7.89
C PHE A 138 -6.71 -3.12 7.12
N ASN A 139 -6.64 -4.30 7.72
CA ASN A 139 -7.13 -5.52 7.08
C ASN A 139 -8.64 -5.47 6.84
N GLU A 140 -9.43 -4.96 7.78
CA GLU A 140 -10.88 -4.74 7.61
C GLU A 140 -11.17 -3.80 6.44
N LEU A 141 -10.46 -2.67 6.36
CA LEU A 141 -10.61 -1.70 5.27
C LEU A 141 -10.21 -2.29 3.91
N ILE A 142 -9.21 -3.17 3.86
CA ILE A 142 -8.84 -3.89 2.63
C ILE A 142 -9.97 -4.82 2.20
N VAL A 143 -10.62 -5.53 3.14
CA VAL A 143 -11.76 -6.38 2.83
C VAL A 143 -12.97 -5.56 2.34
N GLU A 144 -13.25 -4.41 2.97
CA GLU A 144 -14.30 -3.48 2.51
C GLU A 144 -13.99 -2.92 1.11
N LEU A 145 -12.73 -2.58 0.86
CA LEU A 145 -12.27 -2.15 -0.46
C LEU A 145 -12.46 -3.25 -1.51
N ASP A 146 -12.11 -4.49 -1.19
CA ASP A 146 -12.27 -5.63 -2.10
C ASP A 146 -13.73 -5.89 -2.43
N PHE A 147 -14.61 -5.78 -1.44
CA PHE A 147 -16.06 -5.86 -1.65
C PHE A 147 -16.54 -4.77 -2.61
N TYR A 148 -16.10 -3.53 -2.41
CA TYR A 148 -16.41 -2.42 -3.32
C TYR A 148 -15.93 -2.67 -4.76
N LEU A 149 -14.69 -3.13 -4.93
CA LEU A 149 -14.12 -3.43 -6.24
C LEU A 149 -14.89 -4.56 -6.95
N ASN A 150 -15.31 -5.56 -6.19
CA ASN A 150 -16.12 -6.67 -6.70
C ASN A 150 -17.48 -6.17 -7.21
N GLU A 151 -18.21 -5.43 -6.39
CA GLU A 151 -19.55 -4.93 -6.71
C GLU A 151 -19.53 -3.90 -7.84
N GLN A 152 -18.55 -2.99 -7.88
CA GLN A 152 -18.55 -1.90 -8.85
C GLN A 152 -17.90 -2.22 -10.18
N TYR A 153 -16.91 -3.11 -10.21
CA TYR A 153 -16.09 -3.37 -11.39
C TYR A 153 -16.13 -4.83 -11.81
N ARG A 154 -15.85 -5.77 -10.90
CA ARG A 154 -15.76 -7.20 -11.28
C ARG A 154 -17.11 -7.80 -11.66
N SER A 155 -18.20 -7.36 -11.05
CA SER A 155 -19.57 -7.76 -11.41
C SER A 155 -19.94 -7.35 -12.85
N LYS A 156 -19.47 -6.17 -13.29
CA LYS A 156 -19.76 -5.62 -14.62
C LYS A 156 -18.87 -6.25 -15.71
N PHE A 157 -17.64 -6.64 -15.36
CA PHE A 157 -16.71 -7.27 -16.28
C PHE A 157 -15.92 -8.41 -15.62
N GLY A 158 -16.39 -9.63 -15.84
CA GLY A 158 -15.85 -10.83 -15.20
C GLY A 158 -14.37 -11.14 -15.49
N ARG A 159 -13.73 -10.51 -16.48
CA ARG A 159 -12.28 -10.68 -16.69
C ARG A 159 -11.44 -9.92 -15.67
N PHE A 160 -11.96 -8.89 -14.99
CA PHE A 160 -11.23 -8.21 -13.91
C PHE A 160 -10.94 -9.11 -12.70
N ASN A 161 -11.50 -10.32 -12.64
CA ASN A 161 -11.09 -11.35 -11.69
C ASN A 161 -9.67 -11.89 -11.93
N PHE A 162 -9.11 -11.68 -13.12
CA PHE A 162 -7.72 -12.08 -13.43
C PHE A 162 -6.68 -11.04 -13.00
N LEU A 163 -7.11 -9.86 -12.55
CA LEU A 163 -6.23 -8.82 -12.03
C LEU A 163 -6.19 -8.87 -10.50
N SER A 164 -5.01 -8.60 -9.95
CA SER A 164 -4.86 -8.33 -8.52
C SER A 164 -5.65 -7.07 -8.13
N ASN A 165 -5.96 -6.89 -6.84
CA ASN A 165 -6.62 -5.67 -6.38
C ASN A 165 -5.78 -4.42 -6.68
N GLU A 166 -4.44 -4.51 -6.50
CA GLU A 166 -3.49 -3.44 -6.87
C GLU A 166 -3.58 -3.10 -8.36
N ASP A 167 -3.52 -4.10 -9.23
CA ASP A 167 -3.58 -3.89 -10.68
C ASP A 167 -4.92 -3.32 -11.12
N LEU A 168 -6.02 -3.81 -10.52
CA LEU A 168 -7.35 -3.32 -10.81
C LEU A 168 -7.51 -1.85 -10.40
N VAL A 169 -7.07 -1.48 -9.20
CA VAL A 169 -7.12 -0.09 -8.72
C VAL A 169 -6.26 0.83 -9.59
N ASN A 170 -5.04 0.40 -9.95
CA ASN A 170 -4.16 1.16 -10.84
C ASN A 170 -4.77 1.33 -12.24
N LEU A 171 -5.41 0.30 -12.78
CA LEU A 171 -6.10 0.34 -14.06
C LEU A 171 -7.31 1.30 -14.03
N ILE A 172 -8.06 1.34 -12.93
CA ILE A 172 -9.19 2.27 -12.76
C ILE A 172 -8.71 3.72 -12.69
N SER A 173 -7.58 3.96 -12.03
CA SER A 173 -7.03 5.30 -11.82
C SER A 173 -6.33 5.89 -13.04
N SER A 174 -5.75 5.04 -13.91
CA SER A 174 -5.02 5.47 -15.12
C SER A 174 -5.89 6.23 -16.14
N GLY A 175 -7.20 6.30 -15.93
CA GLY A 175 -8.11 7.14 -16.71
C GLY A 175 -8.19 6.76 -18.19
N LEU A 176 -8.74 7.66 -19.01
CA LEU A 176 -9.11 7.44 -20.41
C LEU A 176 -7.94 7.20 -21.38
N ASP A 177 -6.68 7.16 -20.92
CA ASP A 177 -5.54 6.95 -21.83
C ASP A 177 -5.35 5.45 -22.12
N PRO A 178 -5.67 4.99 -23.35
CA PRO A 178 -5.69 3.58 -23.70
C PRO A 178 -4.31 2.92 -23.62
N ARG A 179 -3.21 3.70 -23.62
CA ARG A 179 -1.84 3.18 -23.58
C ARG A 179 -1.48 2.54 -22.24
N PHE A 180 -2.06 3.01 -21.14
CA PHE A 180 -1.82 2.43 -19.82
C PHE A 180 -2.51 1.07 -19.63
N TYR A 181 -3.48 0.74 -20.48
CA TYR A 181 -4.20 -0.54 -20.39
C TYR A 181 -3.40 -1.72 -20.99
N VAL A 182 -2.39 -1.46 -21.84
CA VAL A 182 -1.61 -2.52 -22.52
C VAL A 182 -1.05 -3.59 -21.58
N PRO A 183 -0.34 -3.26 -20.48
CA PRO A 183 0.18 -4.29 -19.58
C PRO A 183 -0.93 -5.12 -18.93
N TYR A 184 -2.05 -4.50 -18.57
CA TYR A 184 -3.18 -5.18 -17.93
C TYR A 184 -3.97 -6.05 -18.90
N VAL A 185 -4.11 -5.65 -20.16
CA VAL A 185 -4.82 -6.45 -21.18
C VAL A 185 -4.12 -7.78 -21.45
N ARG A 186 -2.78 -7.82 -21.39
CA ARG A 186 -2.04 -9.10 -21.47
C ARG A 186 -2.41 -10.05 -20.33
N GLN A 187 -2.68 -9.52 -19.14
CA GLN A 187 -3.12 -10.33 -17.99
C GLN A 187 -4.59 -10.75 -18.11
N LEU A 188 -5.45 -9.89 -18.65
CA LEU A 188 -6.89 -10.14 -18.84
C LEU A 188 -7.20 -11.13 -19.97
N PHE A 189 -6.36 -11.20 -21.00
CA PHE A 189 -6.57 -12.00 -22.20
C PHE A 189 -5.35 -12.87 -22.51
N ARG A 190 -5.47 -14.17 -22.19
CA ARG A 190 -4.49 -15.17 -22.65
C ARG A 190 -4.43 -15.17 -24.18
N GLY A 191 -3.23 -14.98 -24.74
CA GLY A 191 -2.97 -14.97 -26.18
C GLY A 191 -2.85 -13.58 -26.82
N VAL A 192 -3.13 -12.50 -26.08
CA VAL A 192 -2.90 -11.13 -26.57
C VAL A 192 -1.53 -10.65 -26.11
N TYR A 193 -0.58 -10.54 -27.04
CA TYR A 193 0.79 -10.11 -26.75
C TYR A 193 0.99 -8.61 -26.97
N ASN A 194 0.30 -8.02 -27.94
CA ASN A 194 0.42 -6.60 -28.25
C ASN A 194 -0.91 -6.02 -28.72
N ILE A 195 -1.09 -4.72 -28.46
CA ILE A 195 -2.24 -3.94 -28.90
C ILE A 195 -1.67 -2.74 -29.64
N GLU A 196 -2.11 -2.55 -30.86
CA GLU A 196 -1.67 -1.43 -31.69
C GLU A 196 -2.76 -0.36 -31.71
N PHE A 197 -2.45 0.79 -31.13
CA PHE A 197 -3.36 1.94 -31.16
C PHE A 197 -3.15 2.72 -32.44
N HIS A 198 -4.22 2.86 -33.21
CA HIS A 198 -4.26 3.74 -34.37
C HIS A 198 -5.03 4.99 -33.97
N LEU A 199 -4.41 6.17 -34.12
CA LEU A 199 -5.17 7.42 -34.10
C LEU A 199 -6.06 7.44 -35.35
N PRO A 200 -7.29 7.96 -35.28
CA PRO A 200 -8.09 8.15 -36.49
C PRO A 200 -7.29 9.02 -37.45
N GLU A 201 -7.00 8.47 -38.63
CA GLU A 201 -6.37 9.24 -39.71
C GLU A 201 -7.27 10.46 -39.94
N GLN A 202 -6.76 11.65 -39.61
CA GLN A 202 -7.35 12.88 -40.10
C GLN A 202 -7.21 12.80 -41.61
N THR A 203 -8.29 12.46 -42.29
CA THR A 203 -8.44 12.72 -43.71
C THR A 203 -8.27 14.22 -43.88
N ILE A 204 -7.07 14.63 -44.32
CA ILE A 204 -6.80 15.99 -44.78
C ILE A 204 -7.58 16.14 -46.09
N GLY A 205 -8.88 16.40 -45.94
CA GLY A 205 -9.85 16.65 -46.98
C GLY A 205 -10.56 17.95 -46.62
N THR A 206 -10.03 19.03 -47.19
CA THR A 206 -10.59 20.38 -47.27
C THR A 206 -12.12 20.44 -47.09
N THR A 207 -12.63 20.95 -45.95
CA THR A 207 -13.73 21.95 -45.92
C THR A 207 -13.99 22.49 -44.52
N ASN A 208 -13.94 23.81 -44.45
CA ASN A 208 -14.56 24.78 -43.54
C ASN A 208 -15.56 24.29 -42.46
N ASN A 209 -15.35 24.90 -41.28
CA ASN A 209 -16.33 25.39 -40.31
C ASN A 209 -17.17 24.41 -39.47
N GLN A 210 -17.27 24.81 -38.19
CA GLN A 210 -18.25 24.46 -37.15
C GLN A 210 -17.96 23.23 -36.28
N THR A 211 -17.51 23.54 -35.06
CA THR A 211 -17.97 23.00 -33.77
C THR A 211 -18.53 21.59 -33.76
N MET A 212 -17.80 20.65 -33.15
CA MET A 212 -18.43 19.74 -32.20
C MET A 212 -17.44 19.28 -31.11
N ASN A 213 -17.72 19.76 -29.90
CA ASN A 213 -17.37 19.12 -28.64
C ASN A 213 -17.82 17.66 -28.67
N SER A 214 -16.89 16.72 -28.57
CA SER A 214 -17.05 15.33 -28.11
C SER A 214 -15.91 14.54 -28.74
N ALA A 215 -14.80 14.40 -28.02
CA ALA A 215 -13.81 13.37 -28.33
C ALA A 215 -14.39 12.01 -27.92
N ALA A 216 -15.38 11.54 -28.67
CA ALA A 216 -15.72 10.13 -28.70
C ALA A 216 -14.55 9.42 -29.38
N ILE A 217 -13.62 8.94 -28.56
CA ILE A 217 -12.60 7.98 -29.01
C ILE A 217 -13.35 6.68 -29.23
N ASP A 218 -13.88 6.50 -30.44
CA ASP A 218 -14.43 5.23 -30.89
C ASP A 218 -13.30 4.21 -30.94
N VAL A 219 -13.27 3.31 -29.94
CA VAL A 219 -12.30 2.22 -29.84
C VAL A 219 -12.68 1.13 -30.85
N TYR A 220 -12.41 1.38 -32.13
CA TYR A 220 -12.38 0.31 -33.14
C TYR A 220 -11.04 -0.43 -33.08
N GLY A 221 -10.84 -1.20 -32.02
CA GLY A 221 -9.77 -2.19 -31.94
C GLY A 221 -10.16 -3.45 -32.73
N LYS A 222 -9.65 -3.62 -33.95
CA LYS A 222 -9.64 -4.92 -34.61
C LYS A 222 -8.76 -5.87 -33.80
N LEU A 223 -9.38 -6.76 -33.01
CA LEU A 223 -8.68 -7.90 -32.42
C LEU A 223 -8.24 -8.83 -33.57
N PHE A 224 -6.97 -8.76 -33.95
CA PHE A 224 -6.33 -9.83 -34.70
C PHE A 224 -6.07 -10.99 -33.73
N ILE A 225 -7.03 -11.91 -33.65
CA ILE A 225 -6.85 -13.23 -33.05
C ILE A 225 -6.11 -14.07 -34.09
N ARG A 226 -4.92 -14.55 -33.74
CA ARG A 226 -4.16 -15.51 -34.55
C ARG A 226 -4.31 -16.90 -33.95
#